data_AF-A0A817AGS7-F1
#
_entry.id   AF-A0A817AGS7-F1
#
_cell.length_a   1.000
_cell.length_b   1.000
_cell.length_c   1.000
_cell.angle_alpha   90.00
_cell.angle_beta   90.00
_cell.angle_gamma   90.00
#
_symmetry.space_group_name_H-M   'P 1'
#
loop_
_entity.id
_entity.type
_entity.pdbx_description
1 polymer ?
#
loop_
_entity_poly.entity_id
_entity_poly.type
_entity_poly.pdbx_seq_one_letter_code
_entity_poly.pdbx_strand_id
1 'polypeptide(L)'
;MERTSNGGMLYHEVQEANLCAVHCVNTVLQGPFFSEFDLAAVASDLDEKERQVMLEGAAAADFFSEESHNVSLGGDFSIQVLQKALEVWDLQVIPLNCPDAEPAQIDPELENAFICHLHDHWFCIRKVSGEWYNFDSLLAAPQHLSKFYLSAFLDSLKGSGWSIFIVKGSFPQECPMSSSSEASNGFGQWLCPEDAERILKETSSTQSSSSSSAVNNRSSDNVDQQRPYQALSREEVRTFSEMEDDDLKAAIAASLLDASAAGANLGAVGITSQREDTEKQK
;
A
#
# COMPACT_ATOMS: atom_id res chain seq x y z
N MET A 1 8.79 -24.14 -8.85
CA MET A 1 7.72 -23.82 -9.82
C MET A 1 6.68 -23.02 -9.07
N GLU A 2 6.85 -21.70 -8.99
CA GLU A 2 5.82 -20.80 -8.49
C GLU A 2 4.65 -20.87 -9.47
N ARG A 3 3.53 -21.43 -9.03
CA ARG A 3 2.27 -21.32 -9.77
C ARG A 3 1.84 -19.87 -9.60
N THR A 4 1.76 -19.12 -10.69
CA THR A 4 1.26 -17.74 -10.71
C THR A 4 -0.26 -17.79 -10.49
N SER A 5 -0.70 -17.80 -9.24
CA SER A 5 -2.06 -18.23 -8.91
C SER A 5 -3.18 -17.25 -9.27
N ASN A 6 -2.90 -16.00 -9.66
CA ASN A 6 -3.95 -14.97 -9.86
C ASN A 6 -3.93 -14.27 -11.23
N GLY A 7 -3.17 -14.78 -12.21
CA GLY A 7 -3.04 -14.11 -13.52
C GLY A 7 -2.48 -12.68 -13.46
N GLY A 8 -1.97 -12.23 -12.30
CA GLY A 8 -1.49 -10.86 -12.09
C GLY A 8 -2.56 -9.81 -11.81
N MET A 9 -3.84 -10.19 -11.65
CA MET A 9 -4.88 -9.21 -11.37
C MET A 9 -4.86 -8.74 -9.92
N LEU A 10 -5.15 -7.45 -9.75
CA LEU A 10 -5.16 -6.72 -8.49
C LEU A 10 -6.60 -6.44 -8.09
N TYR A 11 -7.02 -6.97 -6.96
CA TYR A 11 -8.30 -6.61 -6.37
C TYR A 11 -8.17 -5.30 -5.58
N HIS A 12 -9.02 -4.32 -5.88
CA HIS A 12 -9.02 -3.01 -5.24
C HIS A 12 -10.43 -2.54 -4.89
N GLU A 13 -10.62 -2.11 -3.65
CA GLU A 13 -11.86 -1.49 -3.19
C GLU A 13 -11.58 -0.01 -2.89
N VAL A 14 -12.24 0.89 -3.62
CA VAL A 14 -12.16 2.33 -3.34
C VAL A 14 -13.15 2.65 -2.24
N GLN A 15 -12.71 3.32 -1.17
CA GLN A 15 -13.61 3.65 -0.08
C GLN A 15 -14.52 4.82 -0.43
N GLU A 16 -15.81 4.67 -0.12
CA GLU A 16 -16.80 5.75 -0.18
C GLU A 16 -17.21 6.27 1.21
N ALA A 17 -16.79 5.58 2.28
CA ALA A 17 -17.07 5.89 3.69
C ALA A 17 -15.85 5.54 4.58
N ASN A 18 -15.96 5.75 5.90
CA ASN A 18 -14.93 5.38 6.89
C ASN A 18 -14.85 3.86 7.13
N LEU A 19 -14.84 3.05 6.07
CA LEU A 19 -14.79 1.59 6.12
C LEU A 19 -13.42 1.04 5.69
N CYS A 20 -12.36 1.82 5.92
CA CYS A 20 -10.99 1.50 5.54
C CYS A 20 -10.53 0.11 6.04
N ALA A 21 -10.97 -0.31 7.22
CA ALA A 21 -10.69 -1.63 7.76
C ALA A 21 -11.23 -2.78 6.90
N VAL A 22 -12.47 -2.68 6.40
CA VAL A 22 -13.09 -3.70 5.54
C VAL A 22 -12.28 -3.83 4.25
N HIS A 23 -12.01 -2.70 3.60
CA HIS A 23 -11.25 -2.64 2.36
C HIS A 23 -9.82 -3.17 2.54
N CYS A 24 -9.18 -2.84 3.67
CA CYS A 24 -7.88 -3.34 4.04
C CYS A 24 -7.87 -4.88 4.12
N VAL A 25 -8.78 -5.49 4.89
CA VAL A 25 -8.86 -6.96 5.06
C VAL A 25 -9.17 -7.66 3.74
N ASN A 26 -10.13 -7.16 2.96
CA ASN A 26 -10.48 -7.73 1.66
C ASN A 26 -9.30 -7.68 0.69
N THR A 27 -8.52 -6.61 0.73
CA THR A 27 -7.32 -6.49 -0.10
C THR A 27 -6.18 -7.39 0.37
N VAL A 28 -6.00 -7.54 1.69
CA VAL A 28 -5.09 -8.53 2.30
C VAL A 28 -5.46 -9.95 1.90
N LEU A 29 -6.71 -10.21 1.51
CA LEU A 29 -7.17 -11.50 1.01
C LEU A 29 -7.29 -11.56 -0.52
N GLN A 30 -7.20 -10.42 -1.22
CA GLN A 30 -7.44 -10.26 -2.66
C GLN A 30 -8.84 -10.76 -3.05
N GLY A 31 -9.86 -10.26 -2.38
CA GLY A 31 -11.26 -10.47 -2.74
C GLY A 31 -12.25 -9.92 -1.70
N PRO A 32 -13.55 -9.79 -2.07
CA PRO A 32 -14.60 -9.30 -1.17
C PRO A 32 -15.05 -10.41 -0.22
N PHE A 33 -14.19 -10.76 0.75
CA PHE A 33 -14.48 -11.84 1.70
C PHE A 33 -15.26 -11.36 2.92
N PHE A 34 -15.14 -10.09 3.26
CA PHE A 34 -15.81 -9.48 4.38
C PHE A 34 -16.62 -8.26 3.95
N SER A 35 -17.80 -8.11 4.55
CA SER A 35 -18.58 -6.89 4.52
C SER A 35 -18.45 -6.12 5.85
N GLU A 36 -18.95 -4.89 5.88
CA GLU A 36 -19.10 -4.10 7.12
C GLU A 36 -19.83 -4.90 8.21
N PHE A 37 -20.90 -5.62 7.84
CA PHE A 37 -21.67 -6.42 8.79
C PHE A 37 -20.86 -7.58 9.37
N ASP A 38 -20.00 -8.19 8.56
CA ASP A 38 -19.16 -9.31 9.02
C ASP A 38 -18.11 -8.82 10.01
N LEU A 39 -17.42 -7.71 9.71
CA LEU A 39 -16.44 -7.11 10.64
C LEU A 39 -17.12 -6.60 11.91
N ALA A 40 -18.32 -6.00 11.81
CA ALA A 40 -19.08 -5.55 12.97
C ALA A 40 -19.51 -6.72 13.86
N ALA A 41 -19.87 -7.87 13.27
CA ALA A 41 -20.16 -9.08 14.02
C ALA A 41 -18.91 -9.61 14.75
N VAL A 42 -17.75 -9.61 14.09
CA VAL A 42 -16.46 -9.99 14.72
C VAL A 42 -16.14 -9.06 15.90
N ALA A 43 -16.35 -7.75 15.74
CA ALA A 43 -16.14 -6.79 16.81
C ALA A 43 -17.08 -7.02 18.00
N SER A 44 -18.38 -7.20 17.75
CA SER A 44 -19.35 -7.50 18.81
C SER A 44 -19.02 -8.79 19.56
N ASP A 45 -18.53 -9.82 18.85
CA ASP A 45 -18.08 -11.07 19.44
C ASP A 45 -16.82 -10.91 20.31
N LEU A 46 -15.96 -9.94 19.98
CA LEU A 46 -14.79 -9.59 20.80
C LEU A 46 -15.22 -8.83 22.06
N ASP A 47 -16.07 -7.81 21.91
CA ASP A 47 -16.63 -7.04 23.03
C ASP A 47 -17.29 -7.98 24.06
N GLU A 48 -18.08 -8.95 23.59
CA GLU A 48 -18.74 -9.95 24.43
C GLU A 48 -17.74 -10.84 25.20
N LYS A 49 -16.67 -11.28 24.54
CA LYS A 49 -15.62 -12.11 25.16
C LYS A 49 -14.81 -11.31 26.18
N GLU A 50 -14.45 -10.07 25.86
CA GLU A 50 -13.74 -9.17 26.77
C GLU A 50 -14.59 -8.90 28.03
N ARG A 51 -15.89 -8.68 27.85
CA ARG A 51 -16.86 -8.54 28.95
C ARG A 51 -16.96 -9.81 29.81
N GLN A 52 -16.95 -10.99 29.18
CA GLN A 52 -16.99 -12.26 29.92
C GLN A 52 -15.71 -12.48 30.74
N VAL A 53 -14.54 -12.23 30.17
CA VAL A 53 -13.25 -12.35 30.87
C VAL A 53 -13.17 -11.38 32.05
N MET A 54 -13.67 -10.15 31.89
CA MET A 54 -13.76 -9.19 32.99
C MET A 54 -14.67 -9.68 34.12
N LEU A 55 -15.79 -10.33 33.79
CA LEU A 55 -16.71 -10.91 34.78
C LEU A 55 -16.09 -12.09 35.55
N GLU A 56 -15.20 -12.86 34.92
CA GLU A 56 -14.50 -14.00 35.53
C GLU A 56 -13.27 -13.58 36.36
N GLY A 57 -12.68 -12.41 36.10
CA GLY A 57 -11.40 -11.96 36.66
C GLY A 57 -11.43 -11.33 38.05
N ALA A 58 -12.47 -10.56 38.42
CA ALA A 58 -12.64 -10.04 39.79
C ALA A 58 -14.03 -9.42 40.01
N ALA A 59 -14.64 -9.74 41.15
CA ALA A 59 -15.76 -9.02 41.72
C ALA A 59 -15.36 -7.56 42.04
N ALA A 60 -15.72 -6.60 41.20
CA ALA A 60 -15.71 -5.19 41.55
C ALA A 60 -16.88 -4.49 40.86
N ALA A 61 -17.92 -4.21 41.65
CA ALA A 61 -19.19 -3.60 41.25
C ALA A 61 -19.08 -2.13 40.78
N ASP A 62 -17.91 -1.69 40.29
CA ASP A 62 -17.59 -0.28 40.00
C ASP A 62 -16.79 -0.10 38.68
N PHE A 63 -16.57 -1.18 37.91
CA PHE A 63 -15.82 -1.14 36.63
C PHE A 63 -16.73 -1.22 35.38
N PHE A 64 -18.02 -0.95 35.53
CA PHE A 64 -19.01 -0.98 34.43
C PHE A 64 -18.94 0.22 33.46
N SER A 65 -17.85 1.00 33.46
CA SER A 65 -17.80 2.27 32.72
C SER A 65 -16.74 2.36 31.62
N GLU A 66 -15.91 1.33 31.42
CA GLU A 66 -15.10 1.21 30.20
C GLU A 66 -15.52 -0.07 29.47
N GLU A 67 -16.71 -0.01 28.87
CA GLU A 67 -17.12 -0.98 27.85
C GLU A 67 -16.07 -0.89 26.73
N SER A 68 -15.37 -1.99 26.47
CA SER A 68 -14.49 -2.08 25.31
C SER A 68 -15.38 -1.93 24.08
N HIS A 69 -15.04 -0.97 23.22
CA HIS A 69 -15.73 -0.74 21.97
C HIS A 69 -14.73 -1.00 20.85
N ASN A 70 -14.76 -2.21 20.31
CA ASN A 70 -13.94 -2.59 19.17
C ASN A 70 -14.37 -1.93 17.85
N VAL A 71 -15.53 -1.24 17.83
CA VAL A 71 -16.03 -0.40 16.74
C VAL A 71 -16.40 0.99 17.26
N SER A 72 -15.86 2.02 16.62
CA SER A 72 -16.22 3.42 16.89
C SER A 72 -17.53 3.80 16.22
N LEU A 73 -18.26 4.78 16.79
CA LEU A 73 -19.44 5.39 16.15
C LEU A 73 -19.13 5.98 14.76
N GLY A 74 -17.85 6.27 14.49
CA GLY A 74 -17.36 6.76 13.21
C GLY A 74 -17.06 5.68 12.16
N GLY A 75 -17.22 4.39 12.48
CA GLY A 75 -16.97 3.26 11.58
C GLY A 75 -15.54 2.71 11.60
N ASP A 76 -14.68 3.21 12.49
CA ASP A 76 -13.31 2.67 12.66
C ASP A 76 -13.32 1.39 13.51
N PHE A 77 -12.45 0.46 13.15
CA PHE A 77 -12.34 -0.86 13.75
C PHE A 77 -10.99 -0.99 14.46
N SER A 78 -10.99 -1.61 15.63
CA SER A 78 -9.75 -1.91 16.34
C SER A 78 -8.90 -2.92 15.58
N ILE A 79 -7.57 -2.87 15.79
CA ILE A 79 -6.65 -3.87 15.23
C ILE A 79 -7.08 -5.30 15.60
N GLN A 80 -7.61 -5.53 16.81
CA GLN A 80 -8.01 -6.85 17.28
C GLN A 80 -9.10 -7.47 16.39
N VAL A 81 -10.01 -6.64 15.83
CA VAL A 81 -11.01 -7.09 14.86
C VAL A 81 -10.33 -7.62 13.60
N LEU A 82 -9.37 -6.87 13.05
CA LEU A 82 -8.60 -7.28 11.86
C LEU A 82 -7.80 -8.55 12.13
N GLN A 83 -7.17 -8.66 13.31
CA GLN A 83 -6.45 -9.87 13.72
C GLN A 83 -7.38 -11.08 13.74
N LYS A 84 -8.57 -10.96 14.36
CA LYS A 84 -9.53 -12.05 14.46
C LYS A 84 -10.13 -12.43 13.10
N ALA A 85 -10.40 -11.45 12.24
CA ALA A 85 -10.90 -11.69 10.89
C ALA A 85 -9.87 -12.45 10.04
N LEU A 86 -8.60 -12.06 10.11
CA LEU A 86 -7.51 -12.71 9.37
C LEU A 86 -7.12 -14.07 9.96
N GLU A 87 -7.29 -14.28 11.26
CA GLU A 87 -7.04 -15.56 11.93
C GLU A 87 -7.91 -16.70 11.36
N VAL A 88 -9.13 -16.39 10.89
CA VAL A 88 -10.01 -17.37 10.21
C VAL A 88 -9.37 -17.95 8.94
N TRP A 89 -8.43 -17.23 8.34
CA TRP A 89 -7.71 -17.60 7.13
C TRP A 89 -6.30 -18.16 7.40
N ASP A 90 -6.02 -18.59 8.64
CA ASP A 90 -4.68 -19.00 9.08
C ASP A 90 -3.61 -17.91 8.85
N LEU A 91 -4.04 -16.64 8.87
CA LEU A 91 -3.16 -15.48 8.79
C LEU A 91 -2.95 -14.88 10.19
N GLN A 92 -1.70 -14.56 10.48
CA GLN A 92 -1.27 -13.94 11.74
C GLN A 92 -0.81 -12.52 11.46
N VAL A 93 -1.26 -11.59 12.29
CA VAL A 93 -0.91 -10.18 12.19
C VAL A 93 0.02 -9.82 13.35
N ILE A 94 1.28 -9.53 13.02
CA ILE A 94 2.36 -9.34 13.99
C ILE A 94 2.85 -7.89 13.91
N PRO A 95 2.88 -7.13 15.02
CA PRO A 95 3.46 -5.79 15.03
C PRO A 95 4.92 -5.79 14.58
N LEU A 96 5.31 -4.85 13.71
CA LEU A 96 6.66 -4.77 13.16
C LEU A 96 7.72 -4.51 14.23
N ASN A 97 7.35 -3.93 15.38
CA ASN A 97 8.24 -3.64 16.51
C ASN A 97 8.53 -4.85 17.42
N CYS A 98 7.95 -6.03 17.13
CA CYS A 98 8.16 -7.25 17.89
C CYS A 98 9.47 -7.97 17.46
N PRO A 99 10.18 -8.69 18.35
CA PRO A 99 11.32 -9.53 17.95
C PRO A 99 10.99 -10.56 16.85
N ASP A 100 9.76 -11.09 16.82
CA ASP A 100 9.34 -12.06 15.78
C ASP A 100 9.24 -11.44 14.37
N ALA A 101 9.28 -10.11 14.31
CA ALA A 101 9.27 -9.30 13.10
C ALA A 101 10.68 -8.83 12.66
N GLU A 102 11.75 -9.19 13.38
CA GLU A 102 13.13 -8.81 13.04
C GLU A 102 13.53 -9.16 11.59
N PRO A 103 13.20 -10.35 11.04
CA PRO A 103 13.54 -10.67 9.65
C PRO A 103 12.89 -9.70 8.64
N ALA A 104 11.67 -9.25 8.91
CA ALA A 104 10.94 -8.33 8.04
C ALA A 104 11.44 -6.88 8.16
N GLN A 105 12.10 -6.53 9.27
CA GLN A 105 12.78 -5.24 9.39
C GLN A 105 14.07 -5.20 8.56
N ILE A 106 14.75 -6.35 8.42
CA ILE A 106 16.00 -6.48 7.67
C ILE A 106 15.72 -6.64 6.18
N ASP A 107 14.79 -7.54 5.83
CA ASP A 107 14.45 -7.86 4.45
C ASP A 107 12.91 -7.91 4.27
N PRO A 108 12.26 -6.74 4.12
CA PRO A 108 10.80 -6.67 3.99
C PRO A 108 10.27 -7.35 2.71
N GLU A 109 11.12 -7.61 1.72
CA GLU A 109 10.74 -8.23 0.45
C GLU A 109 10.35 -9.71 0.57
N LEU A 110 10.80 -10.38 1.65
CA LEU A 110 10.50 -11.77 1.94
C LEU A 110 9.09 -12.00 2.50
N GLU A 111 8.47 -10.94 3.01
CA GLU A 111 7.10 -10.99 3.49
C GLU A 111 6.10 -10.84 2.33
N ASN A 112 4.82 -11.08 2.61
CA ASN A 112 3.78 -11.07 1.58
C ASN A 112 2.81 -9.89 1.70
N ALA A 113 2.57 -9.39 2.91
CA ALA A 113 1.72 -8.23 3.12
C ALA A 113 2.05 -7.51 4.43
N PHE A 114 1.79 -6.21 4.43
CA PHE A 114 1.82 -5.31 5.57
C PHE A 114 0.47 -4.61 5.70
N ILE A 115 0.05 -4.37 6.94
CA ILE A 115 -1.09 -3.52 7.28
C ILE A 115 -0.51 -2.30 7.98
N CYS A 116 -0.92 -1.12 7.53
CA CYS A 116 -0.47 0.16 8.06
C CYS A 116 -1.64 0.90 8.69
N HIS A 117 -1.40 1.49 9.85
CA HIS A 117 -2.38 2.23 10.62
C HIS A 117 -1.84 3.55 11.13
N LEU A 118 -2.62 4.62 10.96
CA LEU A 118 -2.36 5.90 11.58
C LEU A 118 -3.69 6.63 11.84
N HIS A 119 -3.88 7.06 13.08
CA HIS A 119 -5.12 7.68 13.56
C HIS A 119 -6.33 6.76 13.38
N ASP A 120 -7.14 6.99 12.35
CA ASP A 120 -8.38 6.26 12.03
C ASP A 120 -8.35 5.72 10.58
N HIS A 121 -7.15 5.48 10.02
CA HIS A 121 -6.98 5.00 8.64
C HIS A 121 -6.15 3.72 8.58
N TRP A 122 -6.74 2.72 7.92
CA TRP A 122 -6.13 1.43 7.64
C TRP A 122 -5.87 1.28 6.15
N PHE A 123 -4.66 0.87 5.78
CA PHE A 123 -4.38 0.42 4.42
C PHE A 123 -3.44 -0.78 4.39
N CYS A 124 -3.42 -1.46 3.24
CA CYS A 124 -2.59 -2.63 3.02
C CYS A 124 -1.52 -2.38 1.96
N ILE A 125 -0.31 -2.87 2.21
CA ILE A 125 0.74 -3.03 1.21
C ILE A 125 0.89 -4.53 0.96
N ARG A 126 0.66 -5.00 -0.26
CA ARG A 126 0.67 -6.44 -0.55
C ARG A 126 1.49 -6.78 -1.79
N LYS A 127 2.19 -7.90 -1.70
CA LYS A 127 2.91 -8.52 -2.80
C LYS A 127 1.93 -9.35 -3.63
N VAL A 128 1.80 -9.02 -4.91
CA VAL A 128 0.98 -9.77 -5.88
C VAL A 128 1.84 -10.08 -7.10
N SER A 129 1.91 -11.35 -7.49
CA SER A 129 2.74 -11.82 -8.62
C SER A 129 4.22 -11.40 -8.54
N GLY A 130 4.75 -11.25 -7.33
CA GLY A 130 6.16 -10.91 -7.10
C GLY A 130 6.45 -9.41 -7.03
N GLU A 131 5.48 -8.55 -7.29
CA GLU A 131 5.59 -7.09 -7.23
C GLU A 131 4.77 -6.52 -6.06
N TRP A 132 5.16 -5.35 -5.55
CA TRP A 132 4.51 -4.73 -4.40
C TRP A 132 3.52 -3.65 -4.84
N TYR A 133 2.41 -3.58 -4.13
CA TYR A 133 1.38 -2.57 -4.39
C TYR A 133 0.86 -2.00 -3.07
N ASN A 134 0.67 -0.69 -3.05
CA ASN A 134 -0.07 0.04 -2.04
C ASN A 134 -1.56 0.05 -2.42
N PHE A 135 -2.37 -0.58 -1.58
CA PHE A 135 -3.82 -0.69 -1.71
C PHE A 135 -4.53 0.22 -0.72
N ASP A 136 -4.08 1.46 -0.63
CA ASP A 136 -4.83 2.50 0.07
C ASP A 136 -6.17 2.73 -0.64
N SER A 137 -7.26 2.51 0.10
CA SER A 137 -8.64 2.66 -0.39
C SER A 137 -8.97 4.10 -0.79
N LEU A 138 -8.17 5.09 -0.39
CA LEU A 138 -8.25 6.49 -0.85
C LEU A 138 -7.72 6.70 -2.28
N LEU A 139 -6.99 5.73 -2.82
CA LEU A 139 -6.50 5.74 -4.19
C LEU A 139 -7.56 5.19 -5.14
N ALA A 140 -7.59 5.74 -6.35
CA ALA A 140 -8.50 5.25 -7.39
C ALA A 140 -8.13 3.87 -7.92
N ALA A 141 -6.87 3.47 -7.75
CA ALA A 141 -6.32 2.17 -8.11
C ALA A 141 -5.07 1.87 -7.25
N PRO A 142 -4.64 0.60 -7.16
CA PRO A 142 -3.43 0.22 -6.43
C PRO A 142 -2.19 0.89 -7.04
N GLN A 143 -1.35 1.45 -6.18
CA GLN A 143 -0.09 2.07 -6.58
C GLN A 143 1.02 1.04 -6.56
N HIS A 144 1.71 0.85 -7.68
CA HIS A 144 2.90 0.00 -7.73
C HIS A 144 4.01 0.59 -6.87
N LEU A 145 4.73 -0.28 -6.16
CA LEU A 145 5.90 0.05 -5.36
C LEU A 145 7.03 -0.88 -5.80
N SER A 146 8.16 -0.32 -6.22
CA SER A 146 9.35 -1.12 -6.47
C SER A 146 9.86 -1.78 -5.18
N LYS A 147 10.43 -2.97 -5.32
CA LYS A 147 11.15 -3.70 -4.27
C LYS A 147 12.22 -2.83 -3.59
N PHE A 148 12.98 -2.09 -4.39
CA PHE A 148 14.03 -1.20 -3.91
C PHE A 148 13.49 0.01 -3.12
N TYR A 149 12.22 0.35 -3.34
CA TYR A 149 11.56 1.49 -2.70
C TYR A 149 10.75 1.10 -1.46
N LEU A 150 10.31 -0.17 -1.36
CA LEU A 150 9.50 -0.67 -0.26
C LEU A 150 10.12 -0.37 1.11
N SER A 151 11.42 -0.62 1.28
CA SER A 151 12.12 -0.37 2.56
C SER A 151 12.08 1.12 2.95
N ALA A 152 12.41 2.00 2.01
CA ALA A 152 12.37 3.45 2.21
C ALA A 152 10.94 3.96 2.49
N PHE A 153 9.94 3.36 1.85
CA PHE A 153 8.52 3.69 2.07
C PHE A 153 8.09 3.29 3.49
N LEU A 154 8.37 2.05 3.90
CA LEU A 154 8.07 1.57 5.25
C LEU A 154 8.81 2.39 6.33
N ASP A 155 10.05 2.79 6.09
CA ASP A 155 10.80 3.62 7.03
C ASP A 155 10.24 5.05 7.11
N SER A 156 9.77 5.60 6.00
CA SER A 156 9.07 6.89 5.98
C SER A 156 7.77 6.82 6.79
N LEU A 157 7.00 5.74 6.66
CA LEU A 157 5.80 5.48 7.46
C LEU A 157 6.14 5.41 8.96
N LYS A 158 7.17 4.63 9.35
CA LYS A 158 7.64 4.57 10.74
C LYS A 158 8.03 5.95 11.27
N GLY A 159 8.78 6.73 10.48
CA GLY A 159 9.22 8.08 10.84
C GLY A 159 8.06 9.05 11.05
N SER A 160 6.98 8.89 10.30
CA SER A 160 5.74 9.66 10.44
C SER A 160 4.82 9.15 11.56
N GLY A 161 5.21 8.09 12.28
CA GLY A 161 4.46 7.55 13.42
C GLY A 161 3.43 6.47 13.07
N TRP A 162 3.46 5.91 11.87
CA TRP A 162 2.57 4.81 11.49
C TRP A 162 2.88 3.54 12.28
N SER A 163 1.81 2.87 12.72
CA SER A 163 1.89 1.51 13.22
C SER A 163 1.84 0.54 12.04
N ILE A 164 2.86 -0.29 11.90
CA ILE A 164 2.98 -1.26 10.82
C ILE A 164 2.90 -2.67 11.40
N PHE A 165 2.09 -3.51 10.77
CA PHE A 165 1.88 -4.90 11.13
C PHE A 165 2.19 -5.79 9.93
N ILE A 166 2.86 -6.90 10.14
CA ILE A 166 3.17 -7.90 9.13
C ILE A 166 2.05 -8.93 9.13
N VAL A 167 1.61 -9.35 7.95
CA VAL A 167 0.67 -10.47 7.81
C VAL A 167 1.43 -11.70 7.34
N LYS A 168 1.49 -12.73 8.19
CA LYS A 168 2.15 -14.01 7.92
C LYS A 168 1.14 -15.14 7.82
N GLY A 169 1.36 -16.10 6.94
CA GLY A 169 0.53 -17.30 6.85
C GLY A 169 0.23 -17.69 5.40
N SER A 170 -0.85 -18.45 5.22
CA SER A 170 -1.24 -19.01 3.93
C SER A 170 -2.29 -18.12 3.25
N PHE A 171 -1.82 -17.22 2.38
CA PHE A 171 -2.71 -16.35 1.63
C PHE A 171 -3.59 -17.17 0.66
N PRO A 172 -4.87 -16.76 0.45
CA PRO A 172 -5.72 -17.37 -0.55
C PRO A 172 -5.05 -17.32 -1.93
N GLN A 173 -4.92 -18.48 -2.57
CA GLN A 173 -4.32 -18.61 -3.91
C GLN A 173 -5.37 -18.63 -5.02
N GLU A 174 -6.65 -18.80 -4.70
CA GLU A 174 -7.71 -18.92 -5.70
C GLU A 174 -8.42 -17.57 -5.84
N CYS A 175 -8.15 -16.87 -6.94
CA CYS A 175 -9.02 -15.81 -7.43
C CYS A 175 -10.44 -16.37 -7.65
N PRO A 176 -11.50 -15.76 -7.10
CA PRO A 176 -12.89 -16.17 -7.37
C PRO A 176 -13.33 -16.07 -8.85
N MET A 177 -12.46 -15.59 -9.75
CA MET A 177 -12.74 -15.34 -11.17
C MET A 177 -13.20 -16.55 -11.99
N SER A 178 -13.15 -17.78 -11.47
CA SER A 178 -13.53 -18.96 -12.28
C SER A 178 -15.04 -19.16 -12.45
N SER A 179 -15.92 -18.43 -11.75
CA SER A 179 -17.34 -18.84 -11.68
C SER A 179 -18.42 -17.77 -11.89
N SER A 180 -18.12 -16.53 -12.26
CA SER A 180 -19.19 -15.61 -12.68
C SER A 180 -18.69 -14.36 -13.36
N SER A 181 -19.13 -14.20 -14.60
CA SER A 181 -19.23 -12.95 -15.35
C SER A 181 -20.19 -11.94 -14.70
N GLU A 182 -20.17 -11.80 -13.37
CA GLU A 182 -21.06 -10.94 -12.58
C GLU A 182 -20.28 -10.15 -11.50
N ALA A 183 -19.11 -9.60 -11.85
CA ALA A 183 -18.40 -8.67 -10.97
C ALA A 183 -19.00 -7.24 -11.02
N SER A 184 -20.33 -7.15 -11.04
CA SER A 184 -21.08 -5.92 -10.78
C SER A 184 -21.76 -5.98 -9.40
N ASN A 185 -21.22 -6.78 -8.47
CA ASN A 185 -21.47 -6.58 -7.05
C ASN A 185 -20.56 -5.43 -6.63
N GLY A 186 -21.12 -4.25 -6.38
CA GLY A 186 -20.41 -2.97 -6.20
C GLY A 186 -19.50 -2.85 -4.98
N PHE A 187 -18.73 -3.89 -4.65
CA PHE A 187 -17.80 -3.91 -3.51
C PHE A 187 -16.34 -3.68 -3.93
N GLY A 188 -15.92 -4.05 -5.14
CA GLY A 188 -14.56 -3.77 -5.62
C GLY A 188 -14.31 -4.12 -7.08
N GLN A 189 -13.19 -3.65 -7.62
CA GLN A 189 -12.77 -3.82 -9.01
C GLN A 189 -11.50 -4.68 -9.11
N TRP A 190 -11.42 -5.47 -10.18
CA TRP A 190 -10.20 -6.18 -10.56
C TRP A 190 -9.49 -5.40 -11.66
N LEU A 191 -8.23 -5.06 -11.41
CA LEU A 191 -7.41 -4.26 -12.31
C LEU A 191 -6.17 -5.05 -12.75
N CYS A 192 -5.80 -4.92 -14.02
CA CYS A 192 -4.46 -5.28 -14.44
C CYS A 192 -3.47 -4.23 -13.91
N PRO A 193 -2.20 -4.58 -13.63
CA PRO A 193 -1.19 -3.62 -13.19
C PRO A 193 -1.07 -2.39 -14.12
N GLU A 194 -1.15 -2.61 -15.44
CA GLU A 194 -1.08 -1.53 -16.43
C GLU A 194 -2.30 -0.60 -16.38
N ASP A 195 -3.48 -1.14 -16.07
CA ASP A 195 -4.70 -0.35 -15.93
C ASP A 195 -4.67 0.45 -14.63
N ALA A 196 -4.15 -0.13 -13.54
CA ALA A 196 -3.98 0.54 -12.26
C ALA A 196 -3.04 1.75 -12.37
N GLU A 197 -1.90 1.58 -13.04
CA GLU A 197 -0.99 2.69 -13.34
C GLU A 197 -1.64 3.78 -14.19
N ARG A 198 -2.39 3.40 -15.23
CA ARG A 198 -3.07 4.36 -16.11
C ARG A 198 -4.07 5.20 -15.33
N ILE A 199 -4.90 4.58 -14.48
CA ILE A 199 -5.89 5.27 -13.65
C ILE A 199 -5.22 6.26 -12.69
N LEU A 200 -4.10 5.87 -12.07
CA LEU A 200 -3.33 6.77 -11.20
C LEU A 200 -2.76 7.96 -11.97
N LYS A 201 -2.16 7.73 -13.15
CA LYS A 201 -1.60 8.81 -14.01
C LYS A 201 -2.69 9.78 -14.49
N GLU A 202 -3.86 9.26 -14.86
CA GLU A 202 -5.01 10.08 -15.29
C GLU A 202 -5.59 10.92 -14.15
N THR A 203 -5.75 10.34 -12.96
CA THR A 203 -6.25 11.08 -11.78
C THR A 203 -5.27 12.13 -11.27
N SER A 204 -3.97 11.96 -11.50
CA SER A 204 -2.95 12.99 -11.25
C SER A 204 -3.02 14.14 -12.26
N SER A 205 -3.19 13.84 -13.54
CA SER A 205 -3.23 14.84 -14.63
C SER A 205 -4.51 15.69 -14.63
N THR A 206 -5.62 15.14 -14.18
CA THR A 206 -6.91 15.84 -14.16
C THR A 206 -7.00 16.88 -13.03
N GLN A 207 -6.19 16.73 -11.97
CA GLN A 207 -6.20 17.68 -10.83
C GLN A 207 -5.26 18.88 -11.02
N SER A 208 -4.23 18.77 -11.87
CA SER A 208 -3.33 19.90 -12.20
C SER A 208 -3.99 20.96 -13.10
N SER A 209 -5.14 20.64 -13.70
CA SER A 209 -5.90 21.55 -14.59
C SER A 209 -7.15 22.16 -13.94
N SER A 210 -7.54 21.74 -12.73
CA SER A 210 -8.73 22.24 -12.01
C SER A 210 -8.46 23.40 -11.04
N SER A 211 -7.21 23.88 -10.88
CA SER A 211 -6.87 24.98 -9.96
C SER A 211 -6.84 26.38 -10.61
N SER A 212 -7.28 26.53 -11.86
CA SER A 212 -7.30 27.84 -12.53
C SER A 212 -8.54 28.09 -13.38
N SER A 213 -9.74 28.07 -12.79
CA SER A 213 -10.89 28.88 -13.25
C SER A 213 -12.13 28.76 -12.35
N ALA A 214 -12.29 29.67 -11.39
CA ALA A 214 -13.59 30.17 -10.93
C ALA A 214 -13.43 31.38 -10.02
N VAL A 215 -13.28 32.57 -10.61
CA VAL A 215 -13.64 33.82 -9.94
C VAL A 215 -15.15 33.99 -10.07
N ASN A 216 -15.91 33.83 -8.98
CA ASN A 216 -17.07 34.70 -8.68
C ASN A 216 -17.66 34.51 -7.27
N ASN A 217 -17.89 35.67 -6.64
CA ASN A 217 -18.56 35.97 -5.37
C ASN A 217 -19.84 35.17 -5.04
N ARG A 218 -20.02 34.80 -3.76
CA ARG A 218 -21.13 35.29 -2.88
C ARG A 218 -20.99 34.80 -1.42
N SER A 219 -21.56 35.61 -0.53
CA SER A 219 -21.34 35.74 0.91
C SER A 219 -22.15 34.80 1.83
N SER A 220 -21.67 34.71 3.09
CA SER A 220 -22.34 34.36 4.37
C SER A 220 -22.50 32.87 4.74
N ASP A 221 -21.69 32.42 5.70
CA ASP A 221 -22.07 32.09 7.09
C ASP A 221 -21.15 31.02 7.72
N ASN A 222 -20.78 31.26 8.97
CA ASN A 222 -19.88 30.46 9.83
C ASN A 222 -20.31 28.99 9.96
N VAL A 223 -19.39 28.06 9.70
CA VAL A 223 -19.21 26.84 10.53
C VAL A 223 -17.73 26.43 10.49
N ASP A 224 -17.14 26.44 11.68
CA ASP A 224 -16.01 25.64 12.20
C ASP A 224 -15.05 24.96 11.21
N GLN A 225 -13.80 25.44 11.19
CA GLN A 225 -12.66 24.82 10.50
C GLN A 225 -12.18 23.59 11.29
N GLN A 226 -12.86 22.45 11.12
CA GLN A 226 -12.25 21.15 11.39
C GLN A 226 -11.36 20.77 10.21
N ARG A 227 -10.05 20.86 10.43
CA ARG A 227 -9.02 20.37 9.50
C ARG A 227 -9.30 18.90 9.17
N PRO A 228 -9.35 18.48 7.89
CA PRO A 228 -9.37 17.07 7.58
C PRO A 228 -7.97 16.49 7.87
N TYR A 229 -7.91 15.69 8.94
CA TYR A 229 -7.13 14.47 9.14
C TYR A 229 -5.83 14.31 8.34
N GLN A 230 -4.69 14.35 9.06
CA GLN A 230 -3.39 13.88 8.58
C GLN A 230 -3.34 12.33 8.59
N ALA A 231 -4.12 11.71 7.69
CA ALA A 231 -3.62 10.55 6.97
C ALA A 231 -2.39 11.02 6.15
N LEU A 232 -1.59 10.12 5.54
CA LEU A 232 -0.71 10.58 4.46
C LEU A 232 -1.61 11.35 3.51
N SER A 233 -1.39 12.65 3.40
CA SER A 233 -2.17 13.45 2.49
C SER A 233 -2.06 12.76 1.13
N ARG A 234 -3.15 12.76 0.35
CA ARG A 234 -3.09 12.30 -1.04
C ARG A 234 -1.87 12.89 -1.77
N GLU A 235 -1.41 14.07 -1.34
CA GLU A 235 -0.18 14.74 -1.77
C GLU A 235 1.11 14.04 -1.31
N GLU A 236 1.23 13.53 -0.08
CA GLU A 236 2.38 12.74 0.38
C GLU A 236 2.47 11.40 -0.37
N VAL A 237 1.35 10.66 -0.50
CA VAL A 237 1.31 9.40 -1.28
C VAL A 237 1.69 9.64 -2.75
N ARG A 238 1.27 10.77 -3.31
CA ARG A 238 1.70 11.23 -4.65
C ARG A 238 3.17 11.58 -4.72
N THR A 239 3.67 12.33 -3.74
CA THR A 239 5.08 12.74 -3.67
C THR A 239 5.98 11.51 -3.66
N PHE A 240 5.60 10.45 -2.95
CA PHE A 240 6.34 9.18 -2.98
C PHE A 240 6.38 8.53 -4.37
N SER A 241 5.27 8.57 -5.12
CA SER A 241 5.22 8.09 -6.52
C SER A 241 6.11 8.91 -7.45
N GLU A 242 6.05 10.24 -7.32
CA GLU A 242 6.80 11.16 -8.18
C GLU A 242 8.31 11.05 -7.91
N MET A 243 8.71 10.86 -6.65
CA MET A 243 10.10 10.63 -6.26
C MET A 243 10.66 9.33 -6.88
N GLU A 244 9.90 8.24 -6.86
CA GLU A 244 10.32 6.98 -7.47
C GLU A 244 10.51 7.14 -9.00
N ASP A 245 9.56 7.79 -9.67
CA ASP A 245 9.63 8.05 -11.12
C ASP A 245 10.81 8.94 -11.49
N ASP A 246 11.12 9.94 -10.67
CA ASP A 246 12.21 10.88 -10.93
C ASP A 246 13.58 10.25 -10.65
N ASP A 247 13.72 9.45 -9.60
CA ASP A 247 14.94 8.68 -9.34
C ASP A 247 15.18 7.65 -10.45
N LEU A 248 14.13 6.98 -10.93
CA LEU A 248 14.22 6.04 -12.05
C LEU A 248 14.65 6.75 -13.34
N LYS A 249 14.05 7.92 -13.65
CA LYS A 249 14.46 8.74 -14.79
C LYS A 249 15.91 9.20 -14.66
N ALA A 250 16.33 9.60 -13.46
CA ALA A 250 17.70 10.05 -13.20
C ALA A 250 18.70 8.90 -13.41
N ALA A 251 18.39 7.69 -12.93
CA ALA A 251 19.23 6.51 -13.12
C ALA A 251 19.36 6.09 -14.59
N ILE A 252 18.26 6.14 -15.36
CA ILE A 252 18.27 5.87 -16.81
C ILE A 252 19.10 6.93 -17.54
N ALA A 253 18.92 8.21 -17.19
CA ALA A 253 19.70 9.31 -17.79
C ALA A 253 21.20 9.19 -17.48
N ALA A 254 21.56 8.86 -16.24
CA ALA A 254 22.95 8.62 -15.83
C ALA A 254 23.57 7.44 -16.60
N SER A 255 22.82 6.34 -16.76
CA SER A 255 23.26 5.18 -17.53
C SER A 255 23.47 5.50 -19.03
N LEU A 256 22.62 6.35 -19.60
CA LEU A 256 22.72 6.77 -21.00
C LEU A 256 23.89 7.74 -21.24
N LEU A 257 24.17 8.62 -20.27
CA LEU A 257 25.35 9.48 -20.28
C LEU A 257 26.64 8.67 -20.14
N ASP A 258 26.68 7.67 -19.25
CA ASP A 258 27.84 6.78 -19.07
C ASP A 258 28.11 5.93 -20.33
N ALA A 259 27.06 5.39 -20.97
CA ALA A 259 27.18 4.71 -22.25
C ALA A 259 27.69 5.63 -23.37
N SER A 260 27.27 6.89 -23.39
CA SER A 260 27.76 7.88 -24.37
C SER A 260 29.23 8.26 -24.14
N ALA A 261 29.66 8.34 -22.87
CA ALA A 261 31.05 8.61 -22.50
C ALA A 261 31.97 7.42 -22.81
N ALA A 262 31.50 6.19 -22.60
CA ALA A 262 32.19 4.96 -22.99
C ALA A 262 32.33 4.83 -24.52
N GLY A 263 31.31 5.24 -25.29
CA GLY A 263 31.36 5.29 -26.75
C GLY A 263 32.35 6.32 -27.30
N ALA A 264 32.54 7.45 -26.61
CA ALA A 264 33.50 8.49 -27.00
C ALA A 264 34.96 8.06 -26.75
N ASN A 265 35.23 7.20 -25.76
CA ASN A 265 36.58 6.77 -25.42
C ASN A 265 37.15 5.65 -26.32
N LEU A 266 36.27 4.93 -27.05
CA LEU A 266 36.66 3.94 -28.06
C LEU A 266 37.03 4.56 -29.43
N GLY A 267 36.74 5.85 -29.64
CA GLY A 267 37.08 6.58 -30.87
C GLY A 267 38.49 7.17 -30.92
N ALA A 268 39.24 7.14 -29.80
CA ALA A 268 40.52 7.87 -29.69
C ALA A 268 41.78 6.98 -29.65
N VAL A 269 41.64 5.65 -29.70
CA VAL A 269 42.77 4.71 -29.69
C VAL A 269 42.81 3.93 -31.00
N GLY A 270 43.38 4.52 -32.05
CA GLY A 270 43.63 3.80 -33.30
C GLY A 270 44.26 4.66 -34.39
N ILE A 271 45.52 4.33 -34.70
CA ILE A 271 46.33 4.74 -35.86
C ILE A 271 47.27 5.93 -35.63
N THR A 272 48.39 5.66 -34.98
CA THR A 272 49.70 6.26 -35.31
C THR A 272 50.72 5.14 -35.56
N SER A 273 50.66 4.54 -36.75
CA SER A 273 51.72 3.64 -37.23
C SER A 273 52.81 4.48 -37.88
N GLN A 274 53.97 4.51 -37.24
CA GLN A 274 55.21 5.12 -37.71
C GLN A 274 55.62 4.48 -39.05
N ARG A 275 55.97 5.31 -40.04
CA ARG A 275 56.70 4.89 -41.26
C ARG A 275 58.19 5.02 -40.96
N GLU A 276 58.90 3.90 -40.90
CA GLU A 276 60.36 3.86 -40.96
C GLU A 276 60.78 3.86 -42.43
N ASP A 277 61.44 4.94 -42.86
CA ASP A 277 62.17 5.02 -44.12
C ASP A 277 63.56 4.40 -43.95
N THR A 278 63.82 3.27 -44.61
CA THR A 278 65.17 2.74 -44.82
C THR A 278 65.77 3.33 -46.10
N GLU A 279 66.59 4.38 -45.97
CA GLU A 279 67.58 4.76 -46.99
C GLU A 279 68.85 3.91 -46.82
N LYS A 280 69.14 3.07 -47.81
CA LYS A 280 70.46 2.45 -48.00
C LYS A 280 71.34 3.42 -48.79
N GLN A 281 72.46 3.82 -48.20
CA GLN A 281 73.58 4.34 -48.96
C GLN A 281 74.91 3.76 -48.45
N LYS A 282 75.58 3.09 -49.38
CA LYS A 282 76.98 2.63 -49.42
C LYS A 282 77.32 1.27 -48.80
#